data_AF-A0A3B9H2H5-F1
#
_entry.id   AF-A0A3B9H2H5-F1
#
_cell.length_a   1.000
_cell.length_b   1.000
_cell.length_c   1.000
_cell.angle_alpha   90.00
_cell.angle_beta   90.00
_cell.angle_gamma   90.00
#
_symmetry.space_group_name_H-M   'P 1'
#
loop_
_entity.id
_entity.type
_entity.pdbx_description
1 polymer ?
#
loop_
_entity_poly.entity_id
_entity_poly.type
_entity_poly.pdbx_seq_one_letter_code
_entity_poly.pdbx_strand_id
1 'polypeptide(L)' 'MKSSDLILLAPAIAFAGGLTGLIQHANYPGDVLFLITSIALFAIGAATFGGLFLLVRANLPDDEDF' A
#
# COMPACT_ATOMS: atom_id res chain seq x y z
N MET A 1 1.00 -4.81 22.21
CA MET A 1 0.69 -4.87 20.76
C MET A 1 0.74 -6.33 20.36
N LYS A 2 -0.28 -6.85 19.66
CA LYS A 2 -0.27 -8.24 19.18
C LYS A 2 0.58 -8.30 17.91
N SER A 3 1.27 -9.41 17.66
CA SER A 3 2.15 -9.58 16.48
C SER A 3 1.43 -9.32 15.14
N SER A 4 0.10 -9.46 15.11
CA SER A 4 -0.77 -9.13 13.98
C SER A 4 -0.76 -7.67 13.58
N ASP A 5 -0.59 -6.76 14.54
CA ASP A 5 -0.66 -5.31 14.29
C ASP A 5 0.59 -4.84 13.51
N LEU A 6 1.74 -5.51 13.71
CA LEU A 6 2.97 -5.24 12.96
C LEU A 6 2.88 -5.66 11.48
N ILE A 7 2.13 -6.71 11.17
CA ILE A 7 1.97 -7.21 9.79
C ILE A 7 1.26 -6.18 8.91
N LEU A 8 0.29 -5.44 9.45
CA LEU A 8 -0.42 -4.40 8.71
C LEU A 8 0.28 -3.04 8.78
N LEU A 9 1.11 -2.82 9.79
CA LEU A 9 1.82 -1.56 9.98
C LEU A 9 2.91 -1.34 8.91
N ALA A 10 3.72 -2.35 8.58
CA ALA A 10 4.79 -2.19 7.60
C ALA A 10 4.27 -1.86 6.17
N PRO A 11 3.23 -2.54 5.65
CA PRO A 11 2.59 -2.16 4.39
C PRO A 11 1.93 -0.78 4.43
N ALA A 12 1.33 -0.39 5.56
CA ALA A 12 0.77 0.95 5.74
C ALA A 12 1.84 2.04 5.62
N ILE A 13 2.97 1.84 6.29
CA ILE A 13 4.12 2.77 6.25
C ILE A 13 4.71 2.81 4.84
N ALA A 14 4.89 1.66 4.18
CA ALA A 14 5.39 1.60 2.81
C ALA A 14 4.45 2.34 1.84
N PHE A 15 3.14 2.14 1.95
CA PHE A 15 2.15 2.82 1.12
C PHE A 15 2.20 4.34 1.30
N ALA A 16 2.14 4.81 2.55
CA ALA A 16 2.15 6.23 2.87
C ALA A 16 3.48 6.89 2.45
N GLY A 17 4.61 6.26 2.76
CA GLY A 17 5.93 6.74 2.38
C GLY A 17 6.14 6.80 0.87
N GLY A 18 5.68 5.78 0.13
CA GLY A 18 5.71 5.78 -1.33
C GLY A 18 4.86 6.88 -1.95
N LEU A 19 3.62 7.07 -1.46
CA LEU A 19 2.74 8.13 -1.94
C LEU A 19 3.31 9.52 -1.66
N THR A 20 3.81 9.78 -0.44
CA THR A 20 4.46 11.03 -0.09
C THR A 20 5.70 11.27 -0.95
N GLY A 21 6.51 10.24 -1.18
CA GLY A 21 7.68 10.33 -2.05
C GLY A 21 7.34 10.68 -3.50
N LEU A 22 6.27 10.10 -4.05
CA LEU A 22 5.78 10.44 -5.39
C LEU A 22 5.29 11.90 -5.47
N ILE A 23 4.56 12.38 -4.47
CA ILE A 23 4.10 13.77 -4.40
C ILE A 23 5.31 14.73 -4.31
N GLN A 24 6.31 14.37 -3.51
CA GLN A 24 7.49 15.21 -3.29
C GLN A 24 8.52 15.14 -4.42
N HIS A 25 8.46 14.14 -5.31
CA HIS A 25 9.39 14.03 -6.44
C HIS A 25 9.37 15.27 -7.34
N ALA A 26 8.23 15.98 -7.43
CA ALA A 26 8.14 17.26 -8.14
C ALA A 26 9.15 18.31 -7.63
N ASN A 27 9.60 18.22 -6.37
CA ASN A 27 10.62 19.09 -5.79
C ASN A 27 12.05 18.58 -6.01
N TYR A 28 12.22 17.33 -6.42
CA TYR A 28 13.51 16.67 -6.66
C TYR A 28 13.51 15.89 -7.99
N PRO A 29 13.23 16.55 -9.13
CA PRO A 29 12.98 15.86 -10.41
C PRO A 29 14.21 15.13 -10.97
N GLY A 30 15.41 15.47 -10.52
CA GLY A 30 16.65 14.79 -10.93
C GLY A 30 16.97 13.52 -10.13
N ASP A 31 16.26 13.25 -9.02
CA ASP A 31 16.54 12.10 -8.16
C ASP A 31 15.73 10.87 -8.59
N VAL A 32 16.31 10.13 -9.52
CA VAL A 32 15.72 8.92 -10.11
C VAL A 32 15.64 7.78 -9.08
N LEU A 33 16.61 7.67 -8.17
CA LEU A 33 16.59 6.64 -7.13
C LEU A 33 15.45 6.89 -6.14
N PHE A 34 15.25 8.15 -5.76
CA PHE A 34 14.11 8.55 -4.95
C PHE A 34 12.77 8.24 -5.64
N LEU A 35 12.65 8.54 -6.93
CA LEU A 35 11.46 8.21 -7.72
C LEU A 35 11.17 6.71 -7.73
N ILE A 36 12.16 5.90 -8.11
CA ILE A 36 12.00 4.43 -8.20
C ILE A 36 11.64 3.83 -6.84
N THR A 37 12.32 4.28 -5.78
CA THR A 37 12.04 3.82 -4.41
C THR A 37 10.61 4.17 -4.00
N SER A 38 10.15 5.38 -4.31
CA SER A 38 8.78 5.82 -4.00
C SER A 38 7.73 5.02 -4.74
N ILE A 39 7.95 4.74 -6.04
CA ILE A 39 7.08 3.87 -6.85
C ILE A 39 7.03 2.47 -6.25
N ALA A 40 8.18 1.88 -5.91
CA ALA A 40 8.25 0.53 -5.37
C ALA A 40 7.51 0.40 -4.03
N LEU A 41 7.75 1.35 -3.11
CA LEU A 41 7.08 1.40 -1.81
C LEU A 41 5.56 1.55 -1.96
N PHE A 42 5.12 2.45 -2.86
CA PHE A 42 3.71 2.65 -3.15
C PHE A 42 3.07 1.38 -3.71
N ALA A 43 3.71 0.73 -4.70
CA ALA A 43 3.21 -0.47 -5.34
C ALA A 43 3.09 -1.65 -4.36
N ILE A 44 4.09 -1.88 -3.51
CA ILE A 44 4.07 -2.93 -2.49
C ILE A 44 2.93 -2.69 -1.49
N GLY A 45 2.80 -1.45 -1.01
CA GLY A 45 1.71 -1.06 -0.12
C GLY A 45 0.34 -1.28 -0.76
N ALA A 46 0.15 -0.78 -1.98
CA ALA A 46 -1.10 -0.90 -2.73
C ALA A 46 -1.47 -2.37 -3.02
N ALA A 47 -0.49 -3.18 -3.41
CA ALA A 47 -0.70 -4.61 -3.66
C ALA A 47 -1.09 -5.36 -2.39
N THR A 48 -0.49 -5.02 -1.24
CA THR A 48 -0.82 -5.65 0.04
C THR A 48 -2.24 -5.32 0.48
N PHE A 49 -2.63 -4.03 0.44
CA PHE A 49 -3.99 -3.62 0.78
C PHE A 49 -5.02 -4.10 -0.23
N GLY A 50 -4.71 -4.06 -1.53
CA GLY A 50 -5.57 -4.59 -2.58
C GLY A 50 -5.78 -6.10 -2.44
N GLY A 51 -4.73 -6.86 -2.14
CA GLY A 51 -4.80 -8.29 -1.87
C GLY A 51 -5.65 -8.62 -0.64
N LEU A 52 -5.47 -7.85 0.46
CA LEU A 52 -6.31 -7.98 1.66
C LEU A 52 -7.77 -7.65 1.36
N PHE A 53 -8.05 -6.60 0.59
CA PHE A 53 -9.40 -6.23 0.19
C PHE A 53 -10.06 -7.34 -0.64
N LEU A 54 -9.35 -7.92 -1.61
CA LEU A 54 -9.85 -9.04 -2.40
C LEU A 54 -10.08 -10.28 -1.54
N LEU A 55 -9.20 -10.56 -0.58
CA LEU A 55 -9.38 -11.65 0.38
C LEU A 55 -10.63 -11.44 1.23
N VAL A 56 -10.83 -10.23 1.78
CA VAL A 56 -12.04 -9.90 2.54
C VAL A 56 -13.27 -10.07 1.66
N ARG A 57 -13.27 -9.52 0.45
CA ARG A 57 -14.39 -9.64 -0.50
C ARG A 57 -14.72 -11.08 -0.83
N ALA A 58 -13.71 -11.93 -1.06
CA ALA A 58 -13.91 -13.34 -1.38
C ALA A 58 -14.46 -14.16 -0.21
N ASN A 59 -14.38 -13.65 1.03
CA ASN A 59 -14.90 -14.32 2.23
C ASN A 59 -16.18 -13.68 2.77
N LEU A 60 -16.67 -12.60 2.15
CA LEU A 60 -18.01 -12.11 2.44
C LEU A 60 -19.01 -13.07 1.78
N PRO A 61 -20.12 -13.43 2.46
CA PRO A 61 -21.22 -14.11 1.80
C PRO A 61 -21.62 -13.27 0.59
N ASP A 62 -21.87 -13.92 -0.55
CA ASP A 62 -22.60 -13.24 -1.61
C ASP A 62 -23.89 -12.71 -0.98
N ASP A 63 -24.12 -11.40 -1.06
CA ASP A 63 -25.45 -10.84 -0.80
C ASP A 63 -26.36 -11.45 -1.89
N GLU A 64 -26.85 -12.67 -1.64
CA GLU A 64 -28.04 -13.20 -2.29
C GLU A 64 -29.21 -12.36 -1.79
N ASP A 65 -29.36 -11.19 -2.41
CA ASP A 65 -30.59 -10.44 -2.37
C ASP A 65 -31.69 -11.33 -2.98
N PHE A 66 -32.65 -11.71 -2.12
CA PHE A 66 -33.91 -12.36 -2.47
C PHE A 66 -34.72 -11.59 -3.52
#